data_AF-A0A7S2HKW3-F1
#
_entry.id   AF-A0A7S2HKW3-F1
#
_cell.length_a   1.000
_cell.length_b   1.000
_cell.length_c   1.000
_cell.angle_alpha   90.00
_cell.angle_beta   90.00
_cell.angle_gamma   90.00
#
_symmetry.space_group_name_H-M   'P 1'
#
loop_
_entity.id
_entity.type
_entity.pdbx_description
1 polymer ?
#
loop_
_entity_poly.entity_id
_entity_poly.type
_entity_poly.pdbx_seq_one_letter_code
_entity_poly.pdbx_strand_id
1 'polypeptide(L)'
;LGSVADVAHYTRVLYSGAEGGVVSNASRKLMTNWSVPGARFTFYGMGTFNLGWSVAEDESITAVGHVGDTYGYQSQTTFFPAEGFALAVATNVETNSQAQPGEFTCLAYHAVQAAIHGLPPPTCTFVVPRRFIGTCSCTPQASASLSSPPAVLPAAVLPHTPDGLTTPPVNLTVYRITPRNYT
;
A
#
# COMPACT_ATOMS: atom_id res chain seq x y z
N LEU A 1 -14.20 -11.84 6.12
CA LEU A 1 -13.12 -10.87 5.83
C LEU A 1 -13.75 -9.49 5.79
N GLY A 2 -13.14 -8.49 6.45
CA GLY A 2 -13.59 -7.09 6.31
C GLY A 2 -13.35 -6.58 4.89
N SER A 3 -14.06 -5.53 4.48
CA SER A 3 -13.78 -4.91 3.18
C SER A 3 -12.39 -4.27 3.17
N VAL A 4 -11.74 -4.18 2.01
CA VAL A 4 -10.45 -3.47 1.89
C VAL A 4 -10.55 -2.01 2.35
N ALA A 5 -11.74 -1.40 2.18
CA ALA A 5 -12.06 -0.08 2.68
C ALA A 5 -11.94 0.01 4.21
N ASP A 6 -12.61 -0.90 4.93
CA ASP A 6 -12.54 -0.97 6.40
C ASP A 6 -11.13 -1.26 6.90
N VAL A 7 -10.40 -2.14 6.21
CA VAL A 7 -9.01 -2.48 6.56
C VAL A 7 -8.09 -1.28 6.39
N ALA A 8 -8.18 -0.55 5.27
CA ALA A 8 -7.38 0.65 5.05
C ALA A 8 -7.70 1.74 6.09
N HIS A 9 -8.99 1.94 6.41
CA HIS A 9 -9.41 2.86 7.46
C HIS A 9 -8.84 2.46 8.83
N TYR A 10 -9.03 1.20 9.23
CA TYR A 10 -8.49 0.66 10.48
C TYR A 10 -6.98 0.84 10.58
N THR A 11 -6.24 0.44 9.53
CA THR A 11 -4.79 0.57 9.46
C THR A 11 -4.33 2.00 9.63
N ARG A 12 -5.04 2.95 9.02
CA ARG A 12 -4.76 4.36 9.20
C ARG A 12 -5.00 4.82 10.64
N VAL A 13 -6.16 4.54 11.22
CA VAL A 13 -6.50 4.94 12.60
C VAL A 13 -5.49 4.34 13.60
N LEU A 14 -5.12 3.07 13.39
CA LEU A 14 -4.15 2.35 14.19
C LEU A 14 -2.77 3.03 14.20
N TYR A 15 -2.22 3.39 13.04
CA TYR A 15 -0.84 3.89 12.97
C TYR A 15 -0.71 5.41 13.03
N SER A 16 -1.68 6.17 12.54
CA SER A 16 -1.67 7.64 12.62
C SER A 16 -2.14 8.17 13.98
N GLY A 17 -2.97 7.40 14.71
CA GLY A 17 -3.69 7.90 15.87
C GLY A 17 -4.81 8.88 15.52
N ALA A 18 -5.22 8.97 14.25
CA ALA A 18 -6.42 9.70 13.85
C ALA A 18 -7.66 9.18 14.60
N GLU A 19 -8.70 10.01 14.70
CA GLU A 19 -9.99 9.60 15.30
C GLU A 19 -9.86 9.12 16.76
N GLY A 20 -8.88 9.64 17.50
CA GLY A 20 -8.58 9.22 18.87
C GLY A 20 -7.69 7.98 18.98
N GLY A 21 -7.41 7.31 17.86
CA GLY A 21 -6.56 6.12 17.78
C GLY A 21 -7.20 4.87 18.41
N VAL A 22 -6.72 3.70 18.00
CA VAL A 22 -7.19 2.41 18.58
C VAL A 22 -6.40 2.03 19.85
N VAL A 23 -5.15 2.49 19.93
CA VAL A 23 -4.21 2.16 21.02
C VAL A 23 -3.46 3.41 21.46
N SER A 24 -2.77 3.34 22.60
CA SER A 24 -1.95 4.46 23.11
C SER A 24 -0.80 4.82 22.16
N ASN A 25 -0.29 6.05 22.25
CA ASN A 25 0.91 6.45 21.48
C ASN A 25 2.14 5.59 21.83
N ALA A 26 2.28 5.18 23.09
CA ALA A 26 3.35 4.29 23.53
C ALA A 26 3.26 2.92 22.84
N SER A 27 2.06 2.34 22.77
CA SER A 27 1.81 1.07 22.08
C SER A 27 2.12 1.16 20.59
N ARG A 28 1.71 2.25 19.91
CA ARG A 28 2.05 2.47 18.50
C ARG A 28 3.57 2.53 18.26
N LYS A 29 4.30 3.26 19.11
CA LYS A 29 5.76 3.33 19.03
C LYS A 29 6.41 1.95 19.17
N LEU A 30 5.90 1.11 20.06
CA LEU A 30 6.39 -0.26 20.20
C LEU A 30 6.07 -1.11 18.97
N MET A 31 4.87 -0.95 18.40
CA MET A 31 4.47 -1.65 17.17
C MET A 31 5.34 -1.29 15.96
N THR A 32 5.96 -0.11 15.92
CA THR A 32 6.80 0.36 14.81
C THR A 32 8.29 0.45 15.17
N ASN A 33 8.71 -0.17 16.28
CA ASN A 33 10.12 -0.15 16.70
C ASN A 33 10.83 -1.42 16.23
N TRP A 34 11.51 -1.33 15.08
CA TRP A 34 12.33 -2.42 14.53
C TRP A 34 13.80 -2.37 14.96
N SER A 35 14.19 -1.44 15.83
CA SER A 35 15.58 -1.28 16.30
C SER A 35 15.97 -2.29 17.38
N VAL A 36 15.01 -3.04 17.92
CA VAL A 36 15.29 -4.10 18.90
C VAL A 36 15.86 -5.32 18.14
N PRO A 37 16.97 -5.93 18.59
CA PRO A 37 17.52 -7.14 17.97
C PRO A 37 16.45 -8.24 17.85
N GLY A 38 16.28 -8.79 16.65
CA GLY A 38 15.24 -9.79 16.36
C GLY A 38 13.85 -9.23 16.05
N ALA A 39 13.59 -7.92 16.25
CA ALA A 39 12.27 -7.31 16.02
C ALA A 39 11.75 -7.46 14.58
N ARG A 40 12.67 -7.49 13.60
CA ARG A 40 12.35 -7.73 12.20
C ARG A 40 11.75 -9.12 11.95
N PHE A 41 11.95 -10.07 12.86
CA PHE A 41 11.54 -11.47 12.74
C PHE A 41 10.91 -12.08 14.03
N THR A 42 10.53 -11.28 15.04
CA THR A 42 9.73 -11.76 16.19
C THR A 42 8.25 -11.78 15.80
N PHE A 43 7.89 -12.83 15.06
CA PHE A 43 6.65 -12.97 14.30
C PHE A 43 5.51 -13.67 15.06
N TYR A 44 4.87 -13.03 16.03
CA TYR A 44 3.60 -13.58 16.52
C TYR A 44 2.61 -12.48 16.93
N GLY A 45 1.42 -12.48 16.32
CA GLY A 45 0.35 -11.50 16.57
C GLY A 45 0.20 -10.45 15.45
N MET A 46 -0.46 -9.31 15.76
CA MET A 46 -0.59 -8.15 14.86
C MET A 46 0.74 -7.37 14.72
N GLY A 47 1.84 -8.10 14.50
CA GLY A 47 3.19 -7.53 14.42
C GLY A 47 3.38 -6.75 13.14
N THR A 48 3.97 -5.57 13.23
CA THR A 48 4.10 -4.66 12.08
C THR A 48 5.35 -4.95 11.28
N PHE A 49 5.20 -5.05 9.97
CA PHE A 49 6.32 -5.06 9.04
C PHE A 49 6.70 -3.62 8.68
N ASN A 50 8.00 -3.37 8.50
CA ASN A 50 8.41 -2.30 7.60
C ASN A 50 8.20 -2.84 6.18
N LEU A 51 7.18 -2.34 5.49
CA LEU A 51 6.81 -2.70 4.12
C LEU A 51 7.45 -1.79 3.08
N GLY A 52 8.49 -1.03 3.43
CA GLY A 52 9.21 -0.15 2.49
C GLY A 52 9.70 -0.88 1.24
N TRP A 53 10.11 -2.15 1.40
CA TRP A 53 10.48 -3.04 0.28
C TRP A 53 9.35 -3.25 -0.74
N SER A 54 8.08 -3.10 -0.35
CA SER A 54 6.95 -3.25 -1.26
C SER A 54 6.78 -2.06 -2.23
N VAL A 55 7.47 -0.95 -1.99
CA VAL A 55 7.33 0.29 -2.77
C VAL A 55 8.65 0.93 -3.23
N ALA A 56 9.79 0.45 -2.72
CA ALA A 56 11.12 0.92 -3.09
C ALA A 56 12.18 -0.19 -3.01
N GLU A 57 13.30 -0.01 -3.73
CA GLU A 57 14.44 -0.93 -3.72
C GLU A 57 15.30 -0.83 -2.47
N ASP A 58 15.39 0.34 -1.85
CA ASP A 58 16.39 0.68 -0.84
C ASP A 58 15.81 0.85 0.57
N GLU A 59 14.56 0.45 0.81
CA GLU A 59 13.81 0.68 2.07
C GLU A 59 13.80 2.15 2.53
N SER A 60 14.09 3.12 1.65
CA SER A 60 14.12 4.55 1.98
C SER A 60 12.75 5.08 2.40
N ILE A 61 11.68 4.42 1.96
CA ILE A 61 10.30 4.74 2.31
C ILE A 61 9.90 3.96 3.55
N THR A 62 9.53 4.68 4.60
CA THR A 62 8.89 4.05 5.77
C THR A 62 7.45 3.70 5.42
N ALA A 63 7.14 2.41 5.42
CA ALA A 63 5.79 1.91 5.21
C ALA A 63 5.48 0.85 6.26
N VAL A 64 4.29 0.88 6.84
CA VAL A 64 4.02 0.25 8.13
C VAL A 64 2.75 -0.59 8.01
N GLY A 65 2.83 -1.90 8.19
CA GLY A 65 1.68 -2.72 7.87
C GLY A 65 1.78 -4.20 8.18
N HIS A 66 0.91 -4.98 7.54
CA HIS A 66 0.83 -6.42 7.71
C HIS A 66 0.47 -7.13 6.41
N VAL A 67 1.06 -8.31 6.20
CA VAL A 67 0.72 -9.25 5.11
C VAL A 67 -0.09 -10.42 5.66
N GLY A 68 -1.07 -10.91 4.93
CA GLY A 68 -1.92 -12.03 5.34
C GLY A 68 -2.08 -13.04 4.23
N ASP A 69 -2.02 -14.32 4.57
CA ASP A 69 -2.22 -15.43 3.65
C ASP A 69 -2.99 -16.53 4.37
N THR A 70 -4.20 -16.83 3.92
CA THR A 70 -5.05 -17.87 4.51
C THR A 70 -6.15 -18.35 3.57
N TYR A 71 -6.32 -19.66 3.46
CA TYR A 71 -7.48 -20.31 2.84
C TYR A 71 -7.87 -19.80 1.43
N GLY A 72 -6.93 -19.60 0.52
CA GLY A 72 -7.20 -19.08 -0.83
C GLY A 72 -7.12 -17.56 -0.95
N TYR A 73 -6.78 -16.84 0.12
CA TYR A 73 -6.77 -15.39 0.15
C TYR A 73 -5.43 -14.82 0.58
N GLN A 74 -4.98 -13.80 -0.15
CA GLN A 74 -3.78 -13.04 0.16
C GLN A 74 -4.13 -11.57 0.33
N SER A 75 -3.46 -10.90 1.26
CA SER A 75 -3.73 -9.51 1.58
C SER A 75 -2.49 -8.78 2.07
N GLN A 76 -2.51 -7.47 1.90
CA GLN A 76 -1.53 -6.57 2.46
C GLN A 76 -2.24 -5.28 2.85
N THR A 77 -1.94 -4.77 4.04
CA THR A 77 -2.34 -3.42 4.44
C THR A 77 -1.12 -2.63 4.84
N THR A 78 -1.04 -1.38 4.40
CA THR A 78 0.15 -0.54 4.51
C THR A 78 -0.25 0.89 4.82
N PHE A 79 0.31 1.46 5.88
CA PHE A 79 0.24 2.88 6.20
C PHE A 79 1.56 3.57 5.83
N PHE A 80 1.48 4.75 5.21
CA PHE A 80 2.62 5.56 4.81
C PHE A 80 2.66 6.82 5.68
N PRO A 81 3.50 6.87 6.74
CA PRO A 81 3.45 7.96 7.71
C PRO A 81 3.79 9.34 7.14
N ALA A 82 4.68 9.41 6.15
CA ALA A 82 5.09 10.69 5.55
C ALA A 82 3.94 11.35 4.77
N GLU A 83 3.11 10.55 4.11
CA GLU A 83 2.00 10.99 3.29
C GLU A 83 0.64 10.95 3.99
N GLY A 84 0.55 10.22 5.10
CA GLY A 84 -0.64 10.16 5.94
C GLY A 84 -1.81 9.37 5.35
N PHE A 85 -1.57 8.45 4.41
CA PHE A 85 -2.59 7.56 3.85
C PHE A 85 -2.29 6.08 4.12
N ALA A 86 -3.31 5.24 3.96
CA ALA A 86 -3.18 3.79 3.99
C ALA A 86 -3.72 3.16 2.71
N LEU A 87 -3.14 2.03 2.32
CA LEU A 87 -3.59 1.14 1.25
C LEU A 87 -3.90 -0.22 1.85
N ALA A 88 -4.98 -0.84 1.37
CA ALA A 88 -5.25 -2.24 1.62
C ALA A 88 -5.55 -2.94 0.30
N VAL A 89 -4.91 -4.08 0.09
CA VAL A 89 -5.09 -4.97 -1.04
C VAL A 89 -5.50 -6.32 -0.51
N ALA A 90 -6.50 -6.92 -1.13
CA ALA A 90 -6.86 -8.31 -0.91
C ALA A 90 -7.16 -8.97 -2.27
N THR A 91 -6.77 -10.23 -2.41
CA THR A 91 -7.01 -11.04 -3.59
C THR A 91 -7.40 -12.45 -3.16
N ASN A 92 -8.21 -13.11 -3.98
CA ASN A 92 -8.53 -14.54 -3.88
C ASN A 92 -7.64 -15.40 -4.81
N VAL A 93 -6.52 -14.83 -5.28
CA VAL A 93 -5.50 -15.54 -6.05
C VAL A 93 -4.37 -15.90 -5.09
N GLU A 94 -4.34 -17.15 -4.65
CA GLU A 94 -3.26 -17.68 -3.80
C GLU A 94 -2.18 -18.32 -4.68
N THR A 95 -0.96 -17.81 -4.59
CA THR A 95 0.23 -18.42 -5.20
C THR A 95 1.33 -18.61 -4.18
N ASN A 96 2.26 -19.52 -4.45
CA ASN A 96 3.41 -19.78 -3.58
C ASN A 96 4.30 -18.55 -3.35
N SER A 97 4.34 -17.61 -4.30
CA SER A 97 5.13 -16.37 -4.18
C SER A 97 4.41 -15.28 -3.41
N GLN A 98 3.08 -15.27 -3.34
CA GLN A 98 2.30 -14.21 -2.67
C GLN A 98 2.62 -12.80 -3.19
N ALA A 99 2.91 -12.69 -4.48
CA ALA A 99 3.42 -11.47 -5.10
C ALA A 99 2.35 -10.37 -5.23
N GLN A 100 1.09 -10.76 -5.38
CA GLN A 100 0.01 -9.92 -5.86
C GLN A 100 -0.26 -8.75 -4.90
N PRO A 101 -0.41 -8.93 -3.57
CA PRO A 101 -0.66 -7.80 -2.69
C PRO A 101 0.49 -6.77 -2.68
N GLY A 102 1.74 -7.25 -2.77
CA GLY A 102 2.93 -6.39 -2.86
C GLY A 102 2.97 -5.63 -4.18
N GLU A 103 2.69 -6.30 -5.30
CA GLU A 103 2.64 -5.70 -6.64
C GLU A 103 1.58 -4.60 -6.73
N PHE A 104 0.36 -4.87 -6.27
CA PHE A 104 -0.70 -3.85 -6.27
C PHE A 104 -0.39 -2.70 -5.32
N THR A 105 0.30 -2.95 -4.20
CA THR A 105 0.75 -1.88 -3.30
C THR A 105 1.81 -1.00 -3.98
N CYS A 106 2.79 -1.60 -4.67
CA CYS A 106 3.79 -0.91 -5.49
C CYS A 106 3.12 0.03 -6.50
N LEU A 107 2.22 -0.51 -7.32
CA LEU A 107 1.52 0.26 -8.35
C LEU A 107 0.67 1.39 -7.75
N ALA A 108 -0.13 1.08 -6.73
CA ALA A 108 -1.04 2.05 -6.12
C ALA A 108 -0.30 3.18 -5.39
N TYR A 109 0.77 2.87 -4.66
CA TYR A 109 1.59 3.89 -3.99
C TYR A 109 2.15 4.90 -4.99
N HIS A 110 2.77 4.42 -6.07
CA HIS A 110 3.39 5.30 -7.07
C HIS A 110 2.35 6.09 -7.88
N ALA A 111 1.17 5.53 -8.13
CA ALA A 111 0.05 6.27 -8.72
C ALA A 111 -0.44 7.40 -7.80
N VAL A 112 -0.53 7.15 -6.49
CA VAL A 112 -0.90 8.18 -5.50
C VAL A 112 0.15 9.28 -5.43
N GLN A 113 1.44 8.92 -5.38
CA GLN A 113 2.53 9.89 -5.40
C GLN A 113 2.50 10.78 -6.65
N ALA A 114 2.37 10.17 -7.83
CA ALA A 114 2.26 10.90 -9.07
C ALA A 114 1.09 11.90 -9.05
N ALA A 115 -0.09 11.47 -8.56
CA ALA A 115 -1.25 12.34 -8.42
C ALA A 115 -1.04 13.48 -7.40
N ILE A 116 -0.32 13.24 -6.29
CA ILE A 116 0.01 14.28 -5.29
C ILE A 116 0.93 15.34 -5.90
N HIS A 117 1.90 14.95 -6.72
CA HIS A 117 2.91 15.83 -7.31
C HIS A 117 2.52 16.39 -8.69
N GLY A 118 1.33 16.06 -9.21
CA GLY A 118 0.89 16.50 -10.53
C GLY A 118 1.70 15.91 -11.68
N LEU A 119 2.24 14.69 -11.49
CA LEU A 119 3.04 13.95 -12.44
C LEU A 119 2.25 12.80 -13.07
N PRO A 120 2.62 12.31 -14.27
CA PRO A 120 2.09 11.05 -14.77
C PRO A 120 2.54 9.88 -13.89
N PRO A 121 1.70 8.85 -13.68
CA PRO A 121 2.11 7.63 -12.98
C PRO A 121 3.31 6.97 -13.67
N PRO A 122 4.36 6.57 -12.92
CA PRO A 122 5.48 5.85 -13.51
C PRO A 122 5.08 4.44 -13.93
N THR A 123 5.90 3.82 -14.79
CA THR A 123 5.78 2.39 -15.06
C THR A 123 6.58 1.63 -14.01
N CYS A 124 5.90 0.80 -13.22
CA CYS A 124 6.54 0.03 -12.16
C CYS A 124 6.48 -1.48 -12.42
N THR A 125 7.49 -2.18 -11.93
CA THR A 125 7.56 -3.65 -11.90
C THR A 125 7.83 -4.10 -10.47
N PHE A 126 7.13 -5.13 -10.04
CA PHE A 126 7.36 -5.76 -8.74
C PHE A 126 7.98 -7.14 -8.93
N VAL A 127 9.16 -7.36 -8.35
CA VAL A 127 9.88 -8.63 -8.46
C VAL A 127 9.96 -9.29 -7.09
N VAL A 128 9.70 -10.59 -7.05
CA VAL A 128 9.57 -11.34 -5.81
C VAL A 128 10.64 -12.42 -5.73
N PRO A 129 11.84 -12.12 -5.17
CA PRO A 129 12.92 -13.10 -5.07
C PRO A 129 12.66 -14.15 -3.99
N ARG A 130 11.82 -13.87 -2.97
CA ARG A 130 11.61 -14.80 -1.85
C ARG A 130 10.25 -14.63 -1.15
N ARG A 131 9.32 -15.57 -1.38
CA ARG A 131 7.95 -15.57 -0.80
C ARG A 131 7.32 -14.18 -0.94
N PHE A 132 6.57 -13.67 0.04
CA PHE A 132 5.92 -12.35 -0.04
C PHE A 132 6.88 -11.15 -0.04
N ILE A 133 8.20 -11.33 0.13
CA ILE A 133 9.17 -10.23 0.13
C ILE A 133 9.60 -9.96 -1.31
N GLY A 134 9.22 -8.79 -1.81
CA GLY A 134 9.54 -8.33 -3.16
C GLY A 134 10.18 -6.95 -3.18
N THR A 135 10.38 -6.45 -4.39
CA THR A 135 11.02 -5.17 -4.64
C THR A 135 10.30 -4.46 -5.77
N CYS A 136 9.94 -3.20 -5.54
CA CYS A 136 9.28 -2.33 -6.51
C CYS A 136 10.32 -1.44 -7.21
N SER A 137 10.40 -1.55 -8.53
CA SER A 137 11.26 -0.71 -9.38
C SER A 137 10.39 0.08 -10.35
N CYS A 138 10.61 1.39 -10.46
CA CYS A 138 9.78 2.28 -11.26
C CYS A 138 10.62 3.15 -12.18
N THR A 139 10.19 3.27 -13.44
CA THR A 139 10.75 4.21 -14.40
C THR A 139 9.81 5.40 -14.55
N PRO A 140 10.27 6.64 -14.33
CA PRO A 140 9.45 7.84 -14.57
C PRO A 140 8.93 7.86 -16.01
N GLN A 141 7.65 8.17 -16.18
CA GLN A 141 7.17 8.49 -17.52
C GLN A 141 7.70 9.87 -17.91
N ALA A 142 8.24 9.98 -19.12
CA ALA A 142 8.60 11.28 -19.68
C ALA A 142 7.36 12.17 -19.63
N SER A 143 7.50 13.36 -19.05
CA SER A 143 6.42 14.34 -19.03
C SER A 143 6.04 14.67 -20.47
N ALA A 144 5.00 14.02 -21.00
CA ALA A 144 4.35 14.51 -22.20
C ALA A 144 3.95 15.95 -21.89
N SER A 145 4.38 16.90 -22.71
CA SER A 145 4.07 18.31 -22.52
C SER A 145 2.55 18.48 -22.41
N LEU A 146 2.07 18.67 -21.18
CA LEU A 146 0.66 18.84 -20.83
C LEU A 146 0.17 20.17 -21.42
N SER A 147 -0.35 20.15 -22.65
CA SER A 147 -1.07 21.28 -23.26
C SER A 147 -2.57 21.25 -22.93
N SER A 148 -3.00 20.51 -21.91
CA SER A 148 -4.42 20.40 -21.56
C SER A 148 -4.63 20.33 -20.04
N PRO A 149 -5.66 21.01 -19.50
CA PRO A 149 -5.91 21.07 -18.07
C PRO A 149 -6.30 19.69 -17.49
N PRO A 150 -6.04 19.45 -16.19
CA PRO A 150 -6.23 18.14 -15.58
C PRO A 150 -7.70 17.75 -15.54
N ALA A 151 -8.03 16.63 -16.16
CA ALA A 151 -9.31 15.97 -15.98
C ALA A 151 -9.43 15.50 -14.52
N VAL A 152 -10.54 15.84 -13.86
CA VAL A 152 -10.92 15.28 -12.56
C VAL A 152 -11.00 13.76 -12.72
N LEU A 153 -10.09 13.02 -12.08
CA LEU A 153 -10.13 11.56 -12.07
C LEU A 153 -11.41 11.10 -11.34
N PRO A 154 -12.37 10.42 -11.99
CA PRO A 154 -13.33 9.62 -11.25
C PRO A 154 -12.57 8.50 -10.53
N ALA A 155 -13.14 7.99 -9.43
CA ALA A 155 -12.60 6.84 -8.71
C ALA A 155 -12.14 5.76 -9.71
N ALA A 156 -10.85 5.44 -9.69
CA ALA A 156 -10.22 4.59 -10.69
C ALA A 156 -10.79 3.17 -10.60
N VAL A 157 -11.74 2.86 -11.49
CA VAL A 157 -12.04 1.49 -11.89
C VAL A 157 -11.02 1.16 -12.98
N LEU A 158 -10.06 0.28 -12.68
CA LEU A 158 -9.07 -0.18 -13.66
C LEU A 158 -9.80 -0.76 -14.89
N PRO A 159 -9.32 -0.49 -16.12
CA PRO A 159 -9.98 -0.97 -17.34
C PRO A 159 -9.96 -2.49 -17.40
N HIS A 160 -11.13 -3.06 -17.67
CA HIS A 160 -11.35 -4.47 -17.93
C HIS A 160 -10.65 -4.85 -19.24
N THR A 161 -9.65 -5.74 -19.19
CA THR A 161 -9.07 -6.33 -20.40
C THR A 161 -10.07 -7.34 -21.00
N PRO A 162 -10.52 -7.16 -22.25
CA PRO A 162 -11.33 -8.16 -22.92
C PRO A 162 -10.38 -9.17 -23.56
N ASP A 163 -9.97 -10.20 -22.81
CA ASP A 163 -9.47 -11.45 -23.40
C ASP A 163 -9.46 -12.57 -22.36
N GLY A 164 -10.50 -13.41 -22.41
CA GLY A 164 -10.40 -14.88 -22.33
C GLY A 164 -9.85 -15.59 -21.09
N LEU A 165 -9.29 -14.90 -20.08
CA LEU A 165 -8.99 -15.47 -18.77
C LEU A 165 -9.59 -14.58 -17.70
N THR A 166 -10.52 -15.14 -16.91
CA THR A 166 -11.18 -14.46 -15.80
C THR A 166 -10.17 -14.10 -14.71
N THR A 167 -9.53 -12.94 -14.84
CA THR A 167 -8.87 -12.28 -13.71
C THR A 167 -9.98 -11.79 -12.76
N PRO A 168 -9.98 -12.22 -11.49
CA PRO A 168 -10.96 -11.73 -10.53
C PRO A 168 -10.76 -10.22 -10.29
N PRO A 169 -11.84 -9.47 -9.99
CA PRO A 169 -11.76 -8.04 -9.78
C PRO A 169 -10.90 -7.69 -8.56
N VAL A 170 -9.93 -6.80 -8.75
CA VAL A 170 -9.14 -6.23 -7.67
C VAL A 170 -9.79 -4.92 -7.24
N ASN A 171 -10.28 -4.86 -6.00
CA ASN A 171 -10.83 -3.63 -5.43
C ASN A 171 -9.71 -2.82 -4.78
N LEU A 172 -9.43 -1.62 -5.30
CA LEU A 172 -8.52 -0.66 -4.70
C LEU A 172 -9.32 0.47 -4.06
N THR A 173 -9.07 0.78 -2.79
CA THR A 173 -9.64 1.94 -2.11
C THR A 173 -8.52 2.78 -1.53
N VAL A 174 -8.48 4.06 -1.91
CA VAL A 174 -7.47 5.02 -1.43
C VAL A 174 -8.18 6.07 -0.57
N TYR A 175 -7.76 6.20 0.69
CA TYR A 175 -8.24 7.26 1.58
C TYR A 175 -7.25 8.42 1.61
N ARG A 176 -7.59 9.55 1.00
CA ARG A 176 -6.84 10.81 1.12
C ARG A 176 -7.50 11.73 2.14
N ILE A 177 -6.72 12.41 2.98
CA ILE A 177 -7.18 13.62 3.67
C ILE A 177 -6.47 14.83 3.09
N THR A 178 -7.24 15.85 2.76
CA THR A 178 -6.77 17.22 2.57
C THR A 178 -6.42 17.78 3.95
N PRO A 179 -5.18 18.25 4.21
CA PRO A 179 -4.88 18.87 5.51
C PRO A 179 -5.84 20.02 5.78
N ARG A 180 -6.49 20.03 6.95
CA ARG A 180 -7.20 21.21 7.43
C ARG A 180 -6.15 22.25 7.78
N ASN A 181 -6.20 23.41 7.12
CA ASN A 181 -5.48 24.58 7.58
C ASN A 181 -6.01 24.94 8.97
N TYR A 182 -5.19 24.73 10.00
CA TYR A 182 -5.40 25.37 11.29
C TYR A 182 -4.91 26.80 11.15
N THR A 183 -5.83 27.72 10.87
CA THR A 183 -5.64 29.17 11.06
C THR A 183 -5.88 29.54 12.51
#